data_AF-A0A524F754-F1
#
_entry.id   AF-A0A524F754-F1
#
_cell.length_a   1.000
_cell.length_b   1.000
_cell.length_c   1.000
_cell.angle_alpha   90.00
_cell.angle_beta   90.00
_cell.angle_gamma   90.00
#
_symmetry.space_group_name_H-M   'P 1'
#
loop_
_entity.id
_entity.type
_entity.pdbx_description
1 polymer ?
#
loop_
_entity_poly.entity_id
_entity_poly.type
_entity_poly.pdbx_seq_one_letter_code
_entity_poly.pdbx_strand_id
1 'polypeptide(L)'
;MSIRRYQSRIKERKFRAKIDKNTSLSFIEKDSGIQCIIKKDLTEFDVHIFPSEAPVTGDYLKQDIDPFEITIADIQILEKEIFPIVVAIQEIFGEDKVPQLGKIRLAVGSNELDYVTIDESEFEDFDFFPSIQGLVEFLKANRKGVIGFCDREYQPEKGNLIFFNSIIKNPDKNIKMIELKILSSLHQRGLYMQQYHQYYGLQLYINIKCDEIDDSFLELLKTLNVDWELLFLRRDLSLQNWTEIECERNSINLKSYIRSKYDALGYFDVNSIIRLVIKNDLSFKIADRIADLLNRSKIQREGGLPKERGENIDKAEIAAAATLACAYFGEKNALVFDKDIAVKDIEKFSDELIKI
;
A
#
# COMPACT_ATOMS: atom_id res chain seq x y z
N MET A 1 8.39 -17.96 47.44
CA MET A 1 7.35 -17.74 46.42
C MET A 1 8.01 -17.10 45.21
N SER A 2 8.17 -17.85 44.10
CA SER A 2 8.73 -17.29 42.88
C SER A 2 7.67 -16.50 42.13
N ILE A 3 7.94 -15.22 41.92
CA ILE A 3 7.17 -14.39 41.00
C ILE A 3 7.61 -14.84 39.61
N ARG A 4 6.77 -15.68 38.98
CA ARG A 4 6.91 -16.04 37.57
C ARG A 4 6.96 -14.76 36.74
N ARG A 5 8.13 -14.42 36.20
CA ARG A 5 8.26 -13.48 35.09
C ARG A 5 7.44 -14.04 33.93
N TYR A 6 6.32 -13.43 33.62
CA TYR A 6 5.68 -13.62 32.32
C TYR A 6 6.67 -13.11 31.27
N GLN A 7 7.34 -14.03 30.57
CA GLN A 7 7.98 -13.71 29.30
C GLN A 7 6.86 -13.35 28.33
N SER A 8 6.64 -12.05 28.09
CA SER A 8 5.88 -11.60 26.94
C SER A 8 6.68 -11.98 25.69
N ARG A 9 6.41 -13.16 25.12
CA ARG A 9 6.79 -13.45 23.73
C ARG A 9 6.12 -12.39 22.87
N ILE A 10 6.89 -11.51 22.23
CA ILE A 10 6.34 -10.59 21.25
C ILE A 10 5.74 -11.47 20.15
N LYS A 11 4.40 -11.50 20.04
CA LYS A 11 3.73 -12.09 18.89
C LYS A 11 4.16 -11.27 17.68
N GLU A 12 4.74 -11.92 16.68
CA GLU A 12 5.15 -11.33 15.41
C GLU A 12 4.13 -10.27 14.95
N ARG A 13 4.56 -9.00 14.89
CA ARG A 13 3.69 -7.91 14.43
C ARG A 13 3.94 -7.70 12.95
N LYS A 14 2.88 -7.81 12.15
CA LYS A 14 2.91 -7.56 10.72
C LYS A 14 2.05 -6.36 10.39
N PHE A 15 2.60 -5.47 9.59
CA PHE A 15 1.92 -4.34 9.00
C PHE A 15 2.11 -4.40 7.49
N ARG A 16 1.04 -4.14 6.73
CA ARG A 16 1.10 -4.06 5.29
C ARG A 16 0.30 -2.85 4.85
N ALA A 17 0.88 -2.05 3.96
CA ALA A 17 0.23 -0.90 3.39
C ALA A 17 0.43 -0.85 1.88
N LYS A 18 -0.57 -0.32 1.19
CA LYS A 18 -0.45 0.05 -0.22
C LYS A 18 -0.09 1.53 -0.28
N ILE A 19 1.04 1.86 -0.91
CA ILE A 19 1.52 3.24 -1.05
C ILE A 19 0.81 3.87 -2.25
N ASP A 20 0.90 3.22 -3.40
CA ASP A 20 0.27 3.63 -4.66
C ASP A 20 -0.33 2.41 -5.41
N LYS A 21 -0.60 2.55 -6.72
CA LYS A 21 -1.16 1.46 -7.54
C LYS A 21 -0.25 0.23 -7.60
N ASN A 22 1.06 0.45 -7.70
CA ASN A 22 2.11 -0.52 -8.04
C ASN A 22 3.08 -0.77 -6.88
N THR A 23 3.11 0.10 -5.86
CA THR A 23 4.04 0.01 -4.71
C THR A 23 3.30 -0.37 -3.43
N SER A 24 3.85 -1.34 -2.71
CA SER A 24 3.37 -1.75 -1.39
C SER A 24 4.53 -1.89 -0.41
N LEU A 25 4.24 -1.65 0.86
CA LEU A 25 5.18 -1.77 1.96
C LEU A 25 4.67 -2.82 2.94
N SER A 26 5.55 -3.70 3.38
CA SER A 26 5.29 -4.67 4.45
C SER A 26 6.34 -4.51 5.53
N PHE A 27 5.90 -4.40 6.76
CA PHE A 27 6.75 -4.25 7.92
C PHE A 27 6.50 -5.44 8.85
N ILE A 28 7.57 -6.13 9.22
CA ILE A 28 7.51 -7.36 10.01
C ILE A 28 8.46 -7.20 11.19
N GLU A 29 7.90 -7.12 12.39
CA GLU A 29 8.65 -7.04 13.63
C GLU A 29 8.71 -8.42 14.28
N LYS A 30 9.94 -8.91 14.50
CA LYS A 30 10.25 -10.19 15.14
C LYS A 30 11.25 -9.97 16.27
N ASP A 31 11.44 -10.98 17.11
CA ASP A 31 12.47 -10.96 18.17
C ASP A 31 13.89 -10.72 17.62
N SER A 32 14.14 -11.06 16.35
CA SER A 32 15.44 -10.88 15.68
C SER A 32 15.67 -9.46 15.10
N GLY A 33 14.70 -8.57 15.28
CA GLY A 33 14.69 -7.21 14.72
C GLY A 33 13.53 -6.99 13.74
N ILE A 34 13.65 -5.89 13.02
CA ILE A 34 12.67 -5.33 12.11
C ILE A 34 13.02 -5.66 10.67
N GLN A 35 12.02 -6.07 9.88
CA GLN A 35 12.15 -6.27 8.44
C GLN A 35 11.12 -5.42 7.70
N CYS A 36 11.59 -4.45 6.92
CA CYS A 36 10.80 -3.66 6.00
C CYS A 36 11.00 -4.17 4.57
N ILE A 37 9.91 -4.46 3.88
CA ILE A 37 9.90 -4.96 2.51
C ILE A 37 9.06 -4.00 1.68
N ILE A 38 9.71 -3.28 0.77
CA ILE A 38 9.05 -2.47 -0.25
C ILE A 38 8.99 -3.34 -1.51
N LYS A 39 7.78 -3.52 -2.03
CA LYS A 39 7.53 -4.26 -3.27
C LYS A 39 6.95 -3.29 -4.30
N LYS A 40 7.60 -3.15 -5.44
CA LYS A 40 7.14 -2.37 -6.60
C LYS A 40 6.90 -3.29 -7.80
N ASP A 41 5.70 -3.23 -8.35
CA ASP A 41 5.33 -3.97 -9.58
C ASP A 41 5.83 -3.17 -10.81
N LEU A 42 6.69 -3.78 -11.62
CA LEU A 42 7.40 -3.15 -12.75
C LEU A 42 6.63 -3.25 -14.08
N THR A 43 5.31 -3.07 -14.03
CA THR A 43 4.42 -3.27 -15.19
C THR A 43 4.60 -2.24 -16.32
N GLU A 44 5.40 -1.20 -16.09
CA GLU A 44 5.64 -0.11 -17.05
C GLU A 44 6.78 -0.42 -18.02
N PHE A 45 7.53 -1.49 -17.79
CA PHE A 45 8.68 -1.90 -18.59
C PHE A 45 8.35 -3.09 -19.47
N ASP A 46 8.96 -3.10 -20.65
CA ASP A 46 8.80 -4.20 -21.60
C ASP A 46 9.61 -5.42 -21.17
N VAL A 47 9.00 -6.59 -21.36
CA VAL A 47 9.65 -7.89 -21.18
C VAL A 47 9.38 -8.72 -22.42
N HIS A 48 10.46 -9.11 -23.09
CA HIS A 48 10.41 -9.96 -24.26
C HIS A 48 10.54 -11.41 -23.83
N ILE A 49 9.60 -12.24 -24.28
CA ILE A 49 9.53 -13.66 -23.95
C ILE A 49 9.56 -14.43 -25.25
N PHE A 50 10.59 -15.24 -25.42
CA PHE A 50 10.73 -16.13 -26.56
C PHE A 50 10.48 -17.56 -26.10
N PRO A 51 9.54 -18.29 -26.73
CA PRO A 51 9.44 -19.71 -26.48
C PRO A 51 10.74 -20.37 -26.95
N SER A 52 11.39 -21.11 -26.05
CA SER A 52 12.49 -21.99 -26.41
C SER A 52 11.93 -23.33 -26.86
N GLU A 53 12.67 -24.06 -27.70
CA GLU A 53 12.29 -25.45 -27.99
C GLU A 53 12.17 -26.24 -26.68
N ALA A 54 11.21 -27.16 -26.62
CA ALA A 54 11.09 -28.02 -25.46
C ALA A 54 12.47 -28.68 -25.19
N PRO A 55 12.98 -28.67 -23.95
CA PRO A 55 14.25 -29.26 -23.62
C PRO A 55 14.29 -30.67 -24.20
N VAL A 56 15.27 -30.92 -25.06
CA VAL A 56 15.46 -32.23 -25.68
C VAL A 56 15.66 -33.19 -24.52
N THR A 57 14.63 -33.99 -24.27
CA THR A 57 14.54 -34.95 -23.18
C THR A 57 15.86 -35.72 -23.01
N GLY A 58 16.42 -35.69 -21.80
CA GLY A 58 17.20 -36.83 -21.29
C GLY A 58 18.63 -36.60 -20.82
N ASP A 59 19.10 -35.38 -20.57
CA ASP A 59 20.43 -35.21 -19.94
C ASP A 59 20.31 -35.19 -18.41
N TYR A 60 20.03 -36.34 -17.81
CA TYR A 60 19.91 -36.55 -16.35
C TYR A 60 21.18 -36.18 -15.55
N LEU A 61 22.26 -35.82 -16.25
CA LEU A 61 23.54 -35.40 -15.69
C LEU A 61 23.65 -33.87 -15.53
N LYS A 62 22.81 -33.07 -16.19
CA LYS A 62 22.73 -31.62 -15.95
C LYS A 62 21.86 -31.38 -14.72
N GLN A 63 22.41 -30.74 -13.69
CA GLN A 63 21.63 -30.29 -12.53
C GLN A 63 20.65 -29.16 -12.88
N ASP A 64 20.93 -28.43 -13.96
CA ASP A 64 20.14 -27.29 -14.43
C ASP A 64 19.26 -27.71 -15.62
N ILE A 65 17.95 -27.55 -15.46
CA ILE A 65 16.96 -27.71 -16.53
C ILE A 65 17.07 -26.49 -17.43
N ASP A 66 17.39 -26.67 -18.71
CA ASP A 66 17.37 -25.58 -19.69
C ASP A 66 15.96 -24.97 -19.74
N PRO A 67 15.80 -23.64 -19.56
CA PRO A 67 14.49 -23.02 -19.43
C PRO A 67 13.69 -23.15 -20.74
N PHE A 68 12.40 -23.47 -20.61
CA PHE A 68 11.45 -23.59 -21.72
C PHE A 68 11.18 -22.25 -22.44
N GLU A 69 11.61 -21.13 -21.85
CA GLU A 69 11.40 -19.79 -22.35
C GLU A 69 12.66 -18.97 -22.07
N ILE A 70 13.07 -18.17 -23.04
CA ILE A 70 14.08 -17.14 -22.85
C ILE A 70 13.35 -15.85 -22.50
N THR A 71 13.75 -15.20 -21.42
CA THR A 71 13.19 -13.91 -21.01
C THR A 71 14.26 -12.83 -21.07
N ILE A 72 13.93 -11.69 -21.69
CA ILE A 72 14.79 -10.51 -21.74
C ILE A 72 14.00 -9.33 -21.17
N ALA A 73 14.46 -8.81 -20.03
CA ALA A 73 13.92 -7.63 -19.39
C ALA A 73 14.64 -6.37 -19.88
N ASP A 74 13.89 -5.28 -20.06
CA ASP A 74 14.47 -3.99 -20.45
C ASP A 74 15.48 -3.48 -19.41
N ILE A 75 16.70 -3.23 -19.87
CA ILE A 75 17.81 -2.68 -19.07
C ILE A 75 17.47 -1.33 -18.41
N GLN A 76 16.50 -0.57 -18.95
CA GLN A 76 16.01 0.66 -18.32
C GLN A 76 15.49 0.43 -16.90
N ILE A 77 15.08 -0.80 -16.55
CA ILE A 77 14.71 -1.15 -15.17
C ILE A 77 15.89 -0.89 -14.24
N LEU A 78 17.11 -1.28 -14.62
CA LEU A 78 18.29 -1.03 -13.78
C LEU A 78 18.58 0.47 -13.68
N GLU A 79 18.48 1.19 -14.80
CA GLU A 79 18.78 2.63 -14.89
C GLU A 79 17.79 3.50 -14.11
N LYS A 80 16.48 3.19 -14.18
CA LYS A 80 15.41 4.02 -13.61
C LYS A 80 14.97 3.57 -12.22
N GLU A 81 15.16 2.31 -11.87
CA GLU A 81 14.67 1.76 -10.60
C GLU A 81 15.80 1.39 -9.65
N ILE A 82 16.85 0.68 -10.12
CA ILE A 82 17.92 0.20 -9.24
C ILE A 82 18.94 1.29 -8.91
N PHE A 83 19.49 1.96 -9.93
CA PHE A 83 20.56 2.95 -9.72
C PHE A 83 20.13 4.13 -8.84
N PRO A 84 18.90 4.68 -8.94
CA PRO A 84 18.46 5.73 -8.03
C PRO A 84 18.40 5.28 -6.56
N ILE A 85 18.05 4.02 -6.29
CA ILE A 85 18.06 3.48 -4.92
C ILE A 85 19.50 3.44 -4.38
N VAL A 86 20.46 3.08 -5.24
CA VAL A 86 21.87 2.99 -4.86
C VAL A 86 22.44 4.37 -4.58
N VAL A 87 22.10 5.36 -5.40
CA VAL A 87 22.44 6.77 -5.15
C VAL A 87 21.85 7.22 -3.80
N ALA A 88 20.59 6.92 -3.52
CA ALA A 88 19.97 7.25 -2.23
C ALA A 88 20.68 6.59 -1.03
N ILE A 89 21.14 5.34 -1.17
CA ILE A 89 21.94 4.66 -0.14
C ILE A 89 23.28 5.39 0.08
N GLN A 90 23.96 5.78 -0.99
CA GLN A 90 25.25 6.48 -0.90
C GLN A 90 25.10 7.89 -0.30
N GLU A 91 24.04 8.61 -0.66
CA GLU A 91 23.76 9.95 -0.13
C GLU A 91 23.51 9.94 1.38
N ILE A 92 22.83 8.90 1.90
CA ILE A 92 22.44 8.81 3.31
C ILE A 92 23.53 8.16 4.17
N PHE A 93 24.12 7.04 3.70
CA PHE A 93 25.03 6.23 4.51
C PHE A 93 26.52 6.46 4.19
N GLY A 94 26.83 7.24 3.15
CA GLY A 94 28.18 7.57 2.71
C GLY A 94 28.55 7.01 1.33
N GLU A 95 29.40 7.73 0.60
CA GLU A 95 29.79 7.38 -0.78
C GLU A 95 30.50 6.01 -0.89
N ASP A 96 31.16 5.57 0.19
CA ASP A 96 31.84 4.26 0.28
C ASP A 96 30.87 3.08 0.35
N LYS A 97 29.57 3.33 0.59
CA LYS A 97 28.54 2.30 0.75
C LYS A 97 27.97 1.85 -0.60
N VAL A 98 28.77 1.10 -1.35
CA VAL A 98 28.35 0.49 -2.62
C VAL A 98 27.82 -0.93 -2.41
N PRO A 99 26.59 -1.25 -2.85
CA PRO A 99 26.08 -2.62 -2.79
C PRO A 99 26.88 -3.59 -3.68
N GLN A 100 27.10 -4.80 -3.16
CA GLN A 100 27.74 -5.88 -3.88
C GLN A 100 26.77 -6.44 -4.93
N LEU A 101 27.28 -6.74 -6.12
CA LEU A 101 26.48 -7.39 -7.16
C LEU A 101 26.38 -8.89 -6.81
N GLY A 102 25.15 -9.37 -6.71
CA GLY A 102 24.88 -10.76 -6.30
C GLY A 102 24.67 -11.68 -7.49
N LYS A 103 23.63 -11.40 -8.29
CA LYS A 103 23.24 -12.22 -9.45
C LYS A 103 22.72 -11.32 -10.55
N ILE A 104 23.24 -11.45 -11.76
CA ILE A 104 22.72 -10.79 -12.95
C ILE A 104 23.21 -11.53 -14.20
N ARG A 105 22.37 -11.59 -15.24
CA ARG A 105 22.72 -12.10 -16.56
C ARG A 105 22.39 -11.06 -17.61
N LEU A 106 23.39 -10.43 -18.21
CA LEU A 106 23.19 -9.43 -19.27
C LEU A 106 23.10 -10.11 -20.63
N ALA A 107 22.18 -9.67 -21.48
CA ALA A 107 22.11 -10.04 -22.88
C ALA A 107 22.86 -8.99 -23.73
N VAL A 108 23.98 -9.39 -24.33
CA VAL A 108 24.86 -8.52 -25.12
C VAL A 108 24.91 -9.01 -26.57
N GLY A 109 24.50 -8.19 -27.51
CA GLY A 109 24.41 -8.58 -28.92
C GLY A 109 23.81 -7.54 -29.83
N SER A 110 23.40 -7.99 -31.01
CA SER A 110 22.82 -7.14 -32.04
C SER A 110 21.30 -7.01 -31.89
N ASN A 111 20.61 -8.09 -31.51
CA ASN A 111 19.17 -8.15 -31.33
C ASN A 111 18.75 -9.36 -30.47
N GLU A 112 17.45 -9.48 -30.19
CA GLU A 112 16.84 -10.52 -29.33
C GLU A 112 17.05 -11.97 -29.81
N LEU A 113 17.44 -12.17 -31.08
CA LEU A 113 17.71 -13.47 -31.68
C LEU A 113 19.22 -13.74 -31.85
N ASP A 114 20.07 -12.74 -31.63
CA ASP A 114 21.51 -12.79 -31.85
C ASP A 114 22.24 -12.03 -30.73
N TYR A 115 22.42 -12.73 -29.61
CA TYR A 115 23.09 -12.23 -28.42
C TYR A 115 23.82 -13.33 -27.67
N VAL A 116 24.81 -12.93 -26.88
CA VAL A 116 25.49 -13.75 -25.88
C VAL A 116 25.16 -13.25 -24.49
N THR A 117 25.22 -14.14 -23.51
CA THR A 117 24.98 -13.78 -22.11
C THR A 117 26.29 -13.53 -21.39
N ILE A 118 26.34 -12.49 -20.56
CA ILE A 118 27.45 -12.22 -19.64
C ILE A 118 26.88 -12.21 -18.21
N ASP A 119 27.40 -13.08 -17.37
CA ASP A 119 26.98 -13.23 -15.98
C ASP A 119 27.88 -12.43 -15.02
N GLU A 120 27.44 -12.27 -13.77
CA GLU A 120 28.21 -11.55 -12.74
C GLU A 120 29.64 -12.09 -12.52
N SER A 121 29.87 -13.38 -12.76
CA SER A 121 31.17 -14.04 -12.59
C SER A 121 32.18 -13.67 -13.66
N GLU A 122 31.72 -13.21 -14.83
CA GLU A 122 32.59 -12.87 -15.96
C GLU A 122 33.04 -11.40 -15.91
N PHE A 123 32.51 -10.59 -14.98
CA PHE A 123 32.83 -9.16 -14.91
C PHE A 123 34.32 -8.92 -14.65
N GLU A 124 34.95 -9.75 -13.82
CA GLU A 124 36.38 -9.66 -13.53
C GLU A 124 37.23 -9.94 -14.77
N ASP A 125 36.77 -10.83 -15.67
CA ASP A 125 37.46 -11.13 -16.94
C ASP A 125 37.44 -9.95 -17.93
N PHE A 126 36.50 -9.01 -17.73
CA PHE A 126 36.37 -7.78 -18.51
C PHE A 126 36.94 -6.55 -17.77
N ASP A 127 37.74 -6.74 -16.73
CA ASP A 127 38.33 -5.68 -15.88
C ASP A 127 37.30 -4.82 -15.11
N PHE A 128 36.10 -5.36 -14.83
CA PHE A 128 35.09 -4.69 -14.00
C PHE A 128 34.93 -5.38 -12.65
N PHE A 129 34.84 -4.59 -11.59
CA PHE A 129 34.62 -5.13 -10.25
C PHE A 129 33.16 -5.61 -10.08
N PRO A 130 32.89 -6.76 -9.42
CA PRO A 130 31.53 -7.30 -9.24
C PRO A 130 30.73 -6.53 -8.17
N SER A 131 30.48 -5.24 -8.44
CA SER A 131 29.63 -4.34 -7.64
C SER A 131 28.60 -3.68 -8.54
N ILE A 132 27.59 -3.04 -7.94
CA ILE A 132 26.66 -2.21 -8.73
C ILE A 132 27.42 -1.10 -9.47
N GLN A 133 28.46 -0.53 -8.87
CA GLN A 133 29.27 0.50 -9.51
C GLN A 133 29.99 -0.06 -10.76
N GLY A 134 30.57 -1.26 -10.67
CA GLY A 134 31.17 -1.92 -11.83
C GLY A 134 30.15 -2.24 -12.92
N LEU A 135 28.91 -2.61 -12.54
CA LEU A 135 27.81 -2.76 -13.49
C LEU A 135 27.46 -1.45 -14.20
N VAL A 136 27.41 -0.33 -13.47
CA VAL A 136 27.19 1.00 -14.08
C VAL A 136 28.31 1.35 -15.07
N GLU A 137 29.56 1.07 -14.71
CA GLU A 137 30.72 1.31 -15.58
C GLU A 137 30.69 0.42 -16.83
N PHE A 138 30.37 -0.86 -16.67
CA PHE A 138 30.18 -1.79 -17.78
C PHE A 138 29.09 -1.31 -18.74
N LEU A 139 27.92 -0.91 -18.22
CA LEU A 139 26.83 -0.41 -19.04
C LEU A 139 27.20 0.90 -19.74
N LYS A 140 27.94 1.81 -19.09
CA LYS A 140 28.42 3.04 -19.75
C LYS A 140 29.38 2.75 -20.90
N ALA A 141 30.29 1.80 -20.72
CA ALA A 141 31.24 1.41 -21.76
C ALA A 141 30.56 0.69 -22.94
N ASN A 142 29.57 -0.17 -22.65
CA ASN A 142 29.02 -1.13 -23.61
C ASN A 142 27.54 -0.92 -23.95
N ARG A 143 26.95 0.25 -23.62
CA ARG A 143 25.49 0.46 -23.65
C ARG A 143 24.80 0.04 -24.94
N LYS A 144 25.47 0.30 -26.08
CA LYS A 144 24.94 0.02 -27.43
C LYS A 144 24.82 -1.48 -27.73
N GLY A 145 25.62 -2.32 -27.06
CA GLY A 145 25.58 -3.76 -27.23
C GLY A 145 24.67 -4.46 -26.21
N VAL A 146 24.28 -3.79 -25.13
CA VAL A 146 23.42 -4.41 -24.09
C VAL A 146 21.95 -4.25 -24.47
N ILE A 147 21.32 -5.37 -24.79
CA ILE A 147 19.91 -5.44 -25.18
C ILE A 147 19.03 -5.42 -23.93
N GLY A 148 19.41 -6.16 -22.90
CA GLY A 148 18.60 -6.35 -21.70
C GLY A 148 19.30 -7.25 -20.69
N PHE A 149 18.52 -7.82 -19.77
CA PHE A 149 19.00 -8.83 -18.83
C PHE A 149 18.00 -9.98 -18.68
N CYS A 150 18.52 -11.18 -18.51
CA CYS A 150 17.75 -12.43 -18.48
C CYS A 150 17.58 -12.97 -17.06
N ASP A 151 16.78 -14.02 -16.92
CA ASP A 151 16.73 -14.79 -15.68
C ASP A 151 18.07 -15.51 -15.42
N ARG A 152 18.52 -15.43 -14.17
CA ARG A 152 19.81 -15.94 -13.71
C ARG A 152 19.68 -17.19 -12.85
N GLU A 153 18.62 -17.27 -12.05
CA GLU A 153 18.39 -18.40 -11.14
C GLU A 153 16.90 -18.73 -11.04
N TYR A 154 16.59 -20.03 -11.12
CA TYR A 154 15.29 -20.57 -10.78
C TYR A 154 15.27 -21.14 -9.35
N GLN A 155 14.34 -20.70 -8.52
CA GLN A 155 14.09 -21.24 -7.18
C GLN A 155 12.87 -22.16 -7.20
N PRO A 156 13.04 -23.49 -7.32
CA PRO A 156 11.95 -24.44 -7.51
C PRO A 156 10.97 -24.48 -6.33
N GLU A 157 11.47 -24.37 -5.10
CA GLU A 157 10.63 -24.43 -3.88
C GLU A 157 9.55 -23.34 -3.83
N LYS A 158 9.84 -22.18 -4.41
CA LYS A 158 8.95 -21.00 -4.40
C LYS A 158 8.38 -20.72 -5.80
N GLY A 159 8.86 -21.42 -6.81
CA GLY A 159 8.58 -21.13 -8.21
C GLY A 159 8.95 -19.70 -8.59
N ASN A 160 10.13 -19.20 -8.16
CA ASN A 160 10.57 -17.83 -8.49
C ASN A 160 11.69 -17.86 -9.53
N LEU A 161 11.63 -16.93 -10.48
CA LEU A 161 12.72 -16.62 -11.41
C LEU A 161 13.39 -15.32 -10.96
N ILE A 162 14.68 -15.38 -10.67
CA ILE A 162 15.48 -14.24 -10.21
C ILE A 162 16.26 -13.67 -11.40
N PHE A 163 16.09 -12.37 -11.64
CA PHE A 163 16.79 -11.64 -12.70
C PHE A 163 17.97 -10.84 -12.16
N PHE A 164 17.77 -10.25 -10.99
CA PHE A 164 18.75 -9.38 -10.37
C PHE A 164 18.75 -9.58 -8.87
N ASN A 165 19.93 -9.60 -8.28
CA ASN A 165 20.13 -9.57 -6.83
C ASN A 165 21.35 -8.70 -6.49
N SER A 166 21.20 -7.85 -5.49
CA SER A 166 22.29 -7.07 -4.90
C SER A 166 22.08 -6.90 -3.41
N ILE A 167 23.18 -6.80 -2.66
CA ILE A 167 23.15 -6.76 -1.20
C ILE A 167 24.22 -5.81 -0.66
N ILE A 168 23.83 -5.03 0.34
CA ILE A 168 24.76 -4.31 1.20
C ILE A 168 24.53 -4.75 2.65
N LYS A 169 25.62 -5.08 3.35
CA LYS A 169 25.60 -5.52 4.74
C LYS A 169 26.11 -4.39 5.63
N ASN A 170 25.43 -4.18 6.75
CA ASN A 170 25.73 -3.16 7.75
C ASN A 170 26.02 -1.77 7.15
N PRO A 171 25.13 -1.19 6.32
CA PRO A 171 25.32 0.18 5.82
C PRO A 171 25.36 1.21 6.95
N ASP A 172 24.62 0.98 8.04
CA ASP A 172 24.60 1.82 9.24
C ASP A 172 24.61 0.96 10.51
N LYS A 173 24.76 1.58 11.69
CA LYS A 173 24.77 0.90 13.00
C LYS A 173 23.50 0.09 13.25
N ASN A 174 22.34 0.64 12.86
CA ASN A 174 21.03 0.02 13.12
C ASN A 174 20.52 -0.80 11.94
N ILE A 175 21.01 -0.56 10.72
CA ILE A 175 20.60 -1.29 9.53
C ILE A 175 21.58 -2.43 9.28
N LYS A 176 21.12 -3.67 9.50
CA LYS A 176 21.92 -4.89 9.28
C LYS A 176 22.15 -5.16 7.79
N MET A 177 21.17 -4.87 6.95
CA MET A 177 21.23 -5.23 5.54
C MET A 177 20.18 -4.50 4.72
N ILE A 178 20.54 -4.13 3.49
CA ILE A 178 19.61 -3.76 2.44
C ILE A 178 19.85 -4.71 1.27
N GLU A 179 18.80 -5.38 0.81
CA GLU A 179 18.84 -6.34 -0.29
C GLU A 179 17.87 -5.89 -1.39
N LEU A 180 18.37 -5.79 -2.62
CA LEU A 180 17.61 -5.42 -3.82
C LEU A 180 17.45 -6.65 -4.69
N LYS A 181 16.21 -6.98 -5.06
CA LYS A 181 15.89 -8.16 -5.89
C LYS A 181 14.87 -7.84 -6.96
N ILE A 182 15.14 -8.27 -8.19
CA ILE A 182 14.14 -8.33 -9.25
C ILE A 182 13.80 -9.80 -9.49
N LEU A 183 12.53 -10.15 -9.28
CA LEU A 183 12.06 -11.51 -9.48
C LEU A 183 10.64 -11.54 -10.06
N SER A 184 10.31 -12.68 -10.66
CA SER A 184 8.98 -13.04 -11.13
C SER A 184 8.57 -14.36 -10.50
N SER A 185 7.27 -14.57 -10.25
CA SER A 185 6.75 -15.81 -9.68
C SER A 185 6.00 -16.61 -10.73
N LEU A 186 6.43 -17.85 -10.97
CA LEU A 186 5.74 -18.81 -11.82
C LEU A 186 4.36 -19.20 -11.28
N HIS A 187 4.16 -19.18 -9.95
CA HIS A 187 2.84 -19.41 -9.35
C HIS A 187 1.83 -18.33 -9.75
N GLN A 188 2.28 -17.09 -9.98
CA GLN A 188 1.43 -16.04 -10.54
C GLN A 188 1.02 -16.35 -11.98
N ARG A 189 1.81 -17.13 -12.75
CA ARG A 189 1.44 -17.55 -14.12
C ARG A 189 0.29 -18.58 -14.15
N GLY A 190 0.14 -19.42 -13.13
CA GLY A 190 -0.86 -20.50 -13.08
C GLY A 190 -2.32 -20.05 -12.98
N LEU A 191 -2.58 -18.81 -12.55
CA LEU A 191 -3.92 -18.19 -12.59
C LEU A 191 -4.27 -17.60 -13.98
N TYR A 192 -3.29 -17.49 -14.89
CA TYR A 192 -3.40 -16.79 -16.18
C TYR A 192 -3.24 -17.70 -17.41
N MET A 193 -3.33 -19.02 -17.25
CA MET A 193 -3.35 -20.01 -18.36
C MET A 193 -4.68 -19.94 -19.16
N GLN A 194 -5.02 -18.78 -19.71
CA GLN A 194 -6.17 -18.53 -20.60
C GLN A 194 -5.67 -18.13 -21.98
N GLN A 195 -6.46 -18.39 -23.03
CA GLN A 195 -6.07 -18.33 -24.46
C GLN A 195 -5.41 -17.04 -25.00
N TYR A 196 -5.38 -15.94 -24.24
CA TYR A 196 -4.71 -14.69 -24.63
C TYR A 196 -3.68 -14.31 -23.56
N HIS A 197 -2.42 -14.72 -23.74
CA HIS A 197 -1.34 -14.45 -22.79
C HIS A 197 -0.69 -13.08 -23.02
N GLN A 198 -0.64 -12.28 -21.95
CA GLN A 198 0.46 -11.43 -21.46
C GLN A 198 0.07 -11.19 -19.98
N TYR A 199 0.94 -11.32 -18.97
CA TYR A 199 2.01 -10.41 -18.62
C TYR A 199 3.00 -11.12 -17.69
N TYR A 200 4.28 -11.06 -18.03
CA TYR A 200 5.32 -11.39 -17.07
C TYR A 200 5.44 -10.24 -16.06
N GLY A 201 4.94 -10.46 -14.85
CA GLY A 201 5.00 -9.45 -13.79
C GLY A 201 6.36 -9.44 -13.11
N LEU A 202 7.31 -8.65 -13.61
CA LEU A 202 8.54 -8.36 -12.87
C LEU A 202 8.23 -7.52 -11.62
N GLN A 203 8.85 -7.88 -10.51
CA GLN A 203 8.64 -7.22 -9.23
C GLN A 203 9.99 -6.88 -8.61
N LEU A 204 10.18 -5.61 -8.27
CA LEU A 204 11.31 -5.13 -7.50
C LEU A 204 10.99 -5.24 -6.01
N TYR A 205 11.87 -5.89 -5.28
CA TYR A 205 11.83 -6.01 -3.83
C TYR A 205 13.04 -5.28 -3.23
N ILE A 206 12.78 -4.33 -2.35
CA ILE A 206 13.76 -3.66 -1.49
C ILE A 206 13.53 -4.19 -0.07
N ASN A 207 14.45 -5.01 0.42
CA ASN A 207 14.35 -5.69 1.70
C ASN A 207 15.37 -5.10 2.67
N ILE A 208 14.88 -4.31 3.62
CA ILE A 208 15.67 -3.62 4.63
C ILE A 208 15.49 -4.37 5.95
N LYS A 209 16.60 -4.84 6.53
CA LYS A 209 16.62 -5.42 7.89
C LYS A 209 17.35 -4.48 8.82
N CYS A 210 16.70 -4.09 9.91
CA CYS A 210 17.25 -3.23 10.94
C CYS A 210 16.94 -3.76 12.35
N ASP A 211 17.70 -3.31 13.33
CA ASP A 211 17.41 -3.56 14.75
C ASP A 211 16.34 -2.60 15.28
N GLU A 212 16.49 -1.32 14.96
CA GLU A 212 15.59 -0.24 15.38
C GLU A 212 15.28 0.68 14.20
N ILE A 213 14.16 1.43 14.30
CA ILE A 213 13.80 2.48 13.35
C ILE A 213 14.46 3.78 13.84
N ASP A 214 15.40 4.31 13.06
CA ASP A 214 16.09 5.57 13.32
C ASP A 214 15.84 6.60 12.23
N ASP A 215 16.40 7.81 12.41
CA ASP A 215 16.26 8.91 11.45
C ASP A 215 16.82 8.54 10.08
N SER A 216 17.97 7.84 10.02
CA SER A 216 18.57 7.37 8.76
C SER A 216 17.62 6.45 7.98
N PHE A 217 16.93 5.53 8.67
CA PHE A 217 15.93 4.66 8.06
C PHE A 217 14.73 5.45 7.52
N LEU A 218 14.23 6.43 8.28
CA LEU A 218 13.11 7.26 7.87
C LEU A 218 13.47 8.16 6.69
N GLU A 219 14.69 8.71 6.68
CA GLU A 219 15.24 9.48 5.57
C GLU A 219 15.35 8.63 4.31
N LEU A 220 15.81 7.38 4.42
CA LEU A 220 15.84 6.44 3.29
C LEU A 220 14.45 6.19 2.72
N LEU A 221 13.45 5.95 3.57
CA LEU A 221 12.06 5.78 3.10
C LEU A 221 11.55 7.02 2.38
N LYS A 222 11.86 8.21 2.91
CA LYS A 222 11.45 9.48 2.32
C LYS A 222 12.10 9.72 0.95
N THR A 223 13.38 9.43 0.80
CA THR A 223 14.10 9.52 -0.49
C THR A 223 13.57 8.52 -1.51
N LEU A 224 13.05 7.37 -1.04
CA LEU A 224 12.34 6.39 -1.88
C LEU A 224 10.88 6.77 -2.18
N ASN A 225 10.45 8.00 -1.87
CA ASN A 225 9.08 8.51 -2.01
C ASN A 225 8.04 7.71 -1.21
N VAL A 226 8.43 7.12 -0.09
CA VAL A 226 7.54 6.43 0.84
C VAL A 226 7.22 7.35 2.01
N ASP A 227 6.03 7.95 1.98
CA ASP A 227 5.53 8.78 3.07
C ASP A 227 5.09 7.92 4.27
N TRP A 228 6.05 7.64 5.15
CA TRP A 228 5.84 6.84 6.35
C TRP A 228 4.86 7.48 7.34
N GLU A 229 4.89 8.81 7.49
CA GLU A 229 4.01 9.54 8.41
C GLU A 229 2.55 9.36 8.02
N LEU A 230 2.25 9.48 6.74
CA LEU A 230 0.89 9.30 6.22
C LEU A 230 0.42 7.84 6.35
N LEU A 231 1.32 6.86 6.18
CA LEU A 231 1.00 5.45 6.43
C LEU A 231 0.69 5.19 7.90
N PHE A 232 1.45 5.80 8.82
CA PHE A 232 1.25 5.67 10.25
C PHE A 232 -0.06 6.36 10.70
N LEU A 233 -0.31 7.58 10.24
CA LEU A 233 -1.58 8.29 10.47
C LEU A 233 -2.77 7.49 9.94
N ARG A 234 -2.69 6.93 8.72
CA ARG A 234 -3.74 6.05 8.19
C ARG A 234 -3.98 4.86 9.10
N ARG A 235 -2.92 4.23 9.63
CA ARG A 235 -3.04 3.09 10.54
C ARG A 235 -3.72 3.49 11.85
N ASP A 236 -3.25 4.54 12.51
CA ASP A 236 -3.79 4.98 13.79
C ASP A 236 -5.25 5.44 13.67
N LEU A 237 -5.60 6.14 12.59
CA LEU A 237 -6.97 6.52 12.28
C LEU A 237 -7.84 5.30 11.88
N SER A 238 -7.30 4.38 11.08
CA SER A 238 -8.01 3.16 10.65
C SER A 238 -8.30 2.18 11.78
N LEU A 239 -7.46 2.17 12.82
CA LEU A 239 -7.66 1.34 14.01
C LEU A 239 -8.86 1.79 14.84
N GLN A 240 -9.32 3.04 14.70
CA GLN A 240 -10.38 3.56 15.57
C GLN A 240 -11.74 3.73 14.89
N ASN A 241 -11.86 4.08 13.59
CA ASN A 241 -13.19 4.16 12.96
C ASN A 241 -13.17 4.33 11.42
N TRP A 242 -12.96 3.25 10.65
CA TRP A 242 -13.00 3.31 9.17
C TRP A 242 -14.35 3.83 8.62
N THR A 243 -15.45 3.48 9.30
CA THR A 243 -16.80 3.94 8.98
C THR A 243 -16.94 5.46 9.06
N GLU A 244 -16.30 6.09 10.06
CA GLU A 244 -16.28 7.54 10.24
C GLU A 244 -15.61 8.21 9.03
N ILE A 245 -14.42 7.74 8.67
CA ILE A 245 -13.62 8.29 7.56
C ILE A 245 -14.37 8.15 6.22
N GLU A 246 -14.97 6.99 5.95
CA GLU A 246 -15.73 6.75 4.71
C GLU A 246 -16.98 7.62 4.62
N CYS A 247 -17.64 7.88 5.75
CA CYS A 247 -18.85 8.68 5.80
C CYS A 247 -18.56 10.18 5.75
N GLU A 248 -17.45 10.66 6.33
CA GLU A 248 -17.03 12.07 6.23
C GLU A 248 -16.60 12.43 4.80
N ARG A 249 -15.96 11.50 4.08
CA ARG A 249 -15.49 11.74 2.71
C ARG A 249 -16.59 11.63 1.65
N ASN A 250 -17.66 10.90 1.92
CA ASN A 250 -18.69 10.61 0.93
C ASN A 250 -20.09 10.62 1.55
N SER A 251 -20.89 11.62 1.14
CA SER A 251 -22.27 11.78 1.60
C SER A 251 -23.21 10.63 1.24
N ILE A 252 -22.90 9.86 0.18
CA ILE A 252 -23.65 8.65 -0.19
C ILE A 252 -23.41 7.53 0.84
N ASN A 253 -22.18 7.41 1.33
CA ASN A 253 -21.82 6.45 2.36
C ASN A 253 -22.47 6.83 3.69
N LEU A 254 -22.39 8.11 4.09
CA LEU A 254 -23.07 8.63 5.28
C LEU A 254 -24.59 8.39 5.22
N LYS A 255 -25.22 8.66 4.07
CA LYS A 255 -26.64 8.40 3.84
C LYS A 255 -27.00 6.92 3.99
N SER A 256 -26.18 6.03 3.43
CA SER A 256 -26.39 4.59 3.50
C SER A 256 -26.21 4.07 4.92
N TYR A 257 -25.20 4.59 5.63
CA TYR A 257 -24.93 4.27 7.03
C TYR A 257 -26.08 4.70 7.95
N ILE A 258 -26.53 5.96 7.87
CA ILE A 258 -27.65 6.46 8.70
C ILE A 258 -28.91 5.64 8.45
N ARG A 259 -29.23 5.35 7.18
CA ARG A 259 -30.41 4.54 6.82
C ARG A 259 -30.32 3.10 7.32
N SER A 260 -29.12 2.53 7.36
CA SER A 260 -28.90 1.16 7.86
C SER A 260 -28.93 1.08 9.38
N LYS A 261 -28.51 2.14 10.08
CA LYS A 261 -28.38 2.15 11.55
C LYS A 261 -29.67 2.62 12.25
N TYR A 262 -30.39 3.57 11.67
CA TYR A 262 -31.55 4.21 12.28
C TYR A 262 -32.82 3.88 11.50
N ASP A 263 -33.49 2.81 11.93
CA ASP A 263 -34.63 2.23 11.22
C ASP A 263 -35.90 3.09 11.20
N ALA A 264 -36.08 4.02 12.14
CA ALA A 264 -37.26 4.88 12.17
C ALA A 264 -37.19 6.04 11.17
N LEU A 265 -35.98 6.41 10.73
CA LEU A 265 -35.78 7.53 9.81
C LEU A 265 -36.15 7.14 8.38
N GLY A 266 -37.07 7.90 7.78
CA GLY A 266 -37.52 7.71 6.40
C GLY A 266 -36.53 8.27 5.37
N TYR A 267 -36.80 8.01 4.09
CA TYR A 267 -35.97 8.52 2.98
C TYR A 267 -35.86 10.05 2.98
N PHE A 268 -36.96 10.76 3.24
CA PHE A 268 -37.00 12.22 3.28
C PHE A 268 -36.23 12.76 4.50
N ASP A 269 -36.39 12.13 5.67
CA ASP A 269 -35.69 12.51 6.90
C ASP A 269 -34.17 12.43 6.72
N VAL A 270 -33.67 11.29 6.21
CA VAL A 270 -32.23 11.09 5.98
C VAL A 270 -31.69 12.10 4.98
N ASN A 271 -32.40 12.40 3.89
CA ASN A 271 -31.94 13.40 2.93
C ASN A 271 -31.88 14.82 3.52
N SER A 272 -32.83 15.17 4.38
CA SER A 272 -32.84 16.47 5.05
C SER A 272 -31.69 16.61 6.04
N ILE A 273 -31.38 15.55 6.80
CA ILE A 273 -30.20 15.50 7.69
C ILE A 273 -28.92 15.69 6.87
N ILE A 274 -28.74 14.92 5.79
CA ILE A 274 -27.54 15.00 4.94
C ILE A 274 -27.37 16.39 4.32
N ARG A 275 -28.46 17.03 3.86
CA ARG A 275 -28.41 18.40 3.34
C ARG A 275 -27.93 19.39 4.39
N LEU A 276 -28.41 19.29 5.63
CA LEU A 276 -27.99 20.18 6.72
C LEU A 276 -26.52 19.96 7.09
N VAL A 277 -26.09 18.70 7.15
CA VAL A 277 -24.70 18.30 7.44
C VAL A 277 -23.75 18.86 6.38
N ILE A 278 -24.06 18.70 5.09
CA ILE A 278 -23.23 19.23 4.00
C ILE A 278 -23.21 20.76 4.01
N LYS A 279 -24.35 21.41 4.24
CA LYS A 279 -24.47 22.88 4.24
C LYS A 279 -23.63 23.54 5.33
N ASN A 280 -23.42 22.85 6.45
CA ASN A 280 -22.71 23.36 7.63
C ASN A 280 -21.36 22.67 7.87
N ASP A 281 -20.91 21.81 6.95
CA ASP A 281 -19.66 21.05 7.04
C ASP A 281 -19.47 20.31 8.39
N LEU A 282 -20.53 19.63 8.84
CA LEU A 282 -20.55 18.97 10.17
C LEU A 282 -19.84 17.60 10.13
N SER A 283 -19.11 17.27 11.20
CA SER A 283 -18.42 15.99 11.35
C SER A 283 -19.37 14.78 11.41
N PHE A 284 -18.86 13.57 11.15
CA PHE A 284 -19.66 12.34 11.20
C PHE A 284 -20.27 12.11 12.59
N LYS A 285 -19.52 12.41 13.66
CA LYS A 285 -20.00 12.26 15.04
C LYS A 285 -21.23 13.12 15.31
N ILE A 286 -21.26 14.34 14.77
CA ILE A 286 -22.42 15.23 14.86
C ILE A 286 -23.57 14.68 14.01
N ALA A 287 -23.31 14.24 12.78
CA ALA A 287 -24.33 13.66 11.90
C ALA A 287 -24.98 12.39 12.50
N ASP A 288 -24.18 11.49 13.08
CA ASP A 288 -24.65 10.27 13.78
C ASP A 288 -25.51 10.64 14.99
N ARG A 289 -25.11 11.68 15.74
CA ARG A 289 -25.86 12.14 16.91
C ARG A 289 -27.19 12.84 16.57
N ILE A 290 -27.22 13.63 15.50
CA ILE A 290 -28.47 14.20 14.95
C ILE A 290 -29.43 13.08 14.60
N ALA A 291 -28.94 12.07 13.87
CA ALA A 291 -29.76 10.93 13.47
C ALA A 291 -30.26 10.12 14.68
N ASP A 292 -29.43 9.91 15.71
CA ASP A 292 -29.82 9.23 16.96
C ASP A 292 -30.96 9.96 17.69
N LEU A 293 -30.83 11.27 17.90
CA LEU A 293 -31.84 12.09 18.59
C LEU A 293 -33.19 12.04 17.85
N LEU A 294 -33.16 12.23 16.53
CA LEU A 294 -34.35 12.20 15.69
C LEU A 294 -34.99 10.81 15.62
N ASN A 295 -34.16 9.76 15.55
CA ASN A 295 -34.64 8.38 15.55
C ASN A 295 -35.35 8.03 16.87
N ARG A 296 -34.79 8.46 18.01
CA ARG A 296 -35.44 8.27 19.33
C ARG A 296 -36.74 9.05 19.46
N SER A 297 -36.74 10.32 19.03
CA SER A 297 -37.95 11.16 18.99
C SER A 297 -39.08 10.47 18.23
N LYS A 298 -38.76 9.95 17.04
CA LYS A 298 -39.73 9.28 16.18
C LYS A 298 -40.22 7.95 16.76
N ILE A 299 -39.32 7.14 17.33
CA ILE A 299 -39.71 5.89 18.02
C ILE A 299 -40.66 6.17 19.18
N GLN A 300 -40.42 7.23 19.97
CA GLN A 300 -41.30 7.59 21.08
C GLN A 300 -42.69 8.05 20.61
N ARG A 301 -42.77 8.79 19.49
CA ARG A 301 -44.05 9.25 18.91
C ARG A 301 -44.85 8.10 18.29
N GLU A 302 -44.18 7.20 17.60
CA GLU A 302 -44.82 6.16 16.78
C GLU A 302 -44.97 4.80 17.49
N GLY A 303 -44.51 4.69 18.74
CA GLY A 303 -44.65 3.47 19.55
C GLY A 303 -43.94 2.24 18.96
N GLY A 304 -42.95 2.44 18.09
CA GLY A 304 -42.15 1.36 17.50
C GLY A 304 -42.73 0.65 16.27
N LEU A 305 -43.72 1.23 15.56
CA LEU A 305 -44.30 0.65 14.33
C LEU A 305 -43.42 0.89 13.08
N PRO A 306 -43.38 -0.02 12.07
CA PRO A 306 -42.45 0.10 10.94
C PRO A 306 -42.85 1.06 9.80
N LYS A 307 -41.86 1.90 9.44
CA LYS A 307 -41.36 2.42 8.14
C LYS A 307 -42.25 3.10 7.07
N GLU A 308 -43.54 2.82 6.89
CA GLU A 308 -44.23 3.27 5.66
C GLU A 308 -45.31 4.35 5.83
N ARG A 309 -45.65 4.74 7.07
CA ARG A 309 -46.72 5.73 7.34
C ARG A 309 -46.41 6.73 8.47
N GLY A 310 -45.16 6.81 8.91
CA GLY A 310 -44.73 7.80 9.88
C GLY A 310 -44.68 9.20 9.26
N GLU A 311 -45.12 10.22 9.99
CA GLU A 311 -44.98 11.60 9.53
C GLU A 311 -43.49 11.95 9.34
N ASN A 312 -43.18 12.72 8.29
CA ASN A 312 -41.81 13.19 8.08
C ASN A 312 -41.43 14.14 9.22
N ILE A 313 -40.16 14.11 9.61
CA ILE A 313 -39.64 15.00 10.65
C ILE A 313 -39.62 16.43 10.11
N ASP A 314 -40.10 17.36 10.92
CA ASP A 314 -40.14 18.78 10.54
C ASP A 314 -38.72 19.36 10.44
N LYS A 315 -38.49 20.27 9.49
CA LYS A 315 -37.17 20.89 9.30
C LYS A 315 -36.71 21.64 10.56
N ALA A 316 -37.65 22.23 11.30
CA ALA A 316 -37.39 22.91 12.56
C ALA A 316 -36.87 21.95 13.65
N GLU A 317 -37.38 20.72 13.68
CA GLU A 317 -36.93 19.67 14.59
C GLU A 317 -35.52 19.15 14.22
N ILE A 318 -35.23 19.01 12.92
CA ILE A 318 -33.88 18.66 12.44
C ILE A 318 -32.87 19.77 12.81
N ALA A 319 -33.27 21.03 12.68
CA ALA A 319 -32.46 22.19 13.09
C ALA A 319 -32.21 22.22 14.61
N ALA A 320 -33.23 21.88 15.41
CA ALA A 320 -33.11 21.75 16.86
C ALA A 320 -32.13 20.63 17.24
N ALA A 321 -32.27 19.44 16.64
CA ALA A 321 -31.37 18.31 16.85
C ALA A 321 -29.91 18.63 16.48
N ALA A 322 -29.70 19.36 15.37
CA ALA A 322 -28.38 19.83 14.96
C ALA A 322 -27.76 20.80 15.97
N THR A 323 -28.56 21.73 16.49
CA THR A 323 -28.11 22.70 17.51
C THR A 323 -27.69 21.99 18.79
N LEU A 324 -28.49 21.02 19.26
CA LEU A 324 -28.18 20.22 20.44
C LEU A 324 -26.95 19.32 20.24
N ALA A 325 -26.82 18.69 19.07
CA ALA A 325 -25.67 17.84 18.75
C ALA A 325 -24.37 18.66 18.71
N CYS A 326 -24.37 19.84 18.08
CA CYS A 326 -23.20 20.73 18.08
C CYS A 326 -22.83 21.19 19.49
N ALA A 327 -23.83 21.58 20.30
CA ALA A 327 -23.61 21.96 21.69
C ALA A 327 -23.02 20.82 22.54
N TYR A 328 -23.50 19.58 22.33
CA TYR A 328 -23.00 18.38 23.03
C TYR A 328 -21.52 18.10 22.73
N PHE A 329 -21.08 18.31 21.49
CA PHE A 329 -19.67 18.14 21.10
C PHE A 329 -18.81 19.40 21.28
N GLY A 330 -19.37 20.48 21.82
CA GLY A 330 -18.65 21.73 22.09
C GLY A 330 -18.36 22.59 20.85
N GLU A 331 -18.99 22.30 19.71
CA GLU A 331 -18.86 23.11 18.50
C GLU A 331 -19.79 24.33 18.58
N LYS A 332 -19.19 25.53 18.60
CA LYS A 332 -19.90 26.83 18.67
C LYS A 332 -20.14 27.45 17.28
N ASN A 333 -20.24 26.64 16.24
CA ASN A 333 -20.48 27.13 14.90
C ASN A 333 -21.91 27.69 14.79
N ALA A 334 -22.06 28.89 14.22
CA ALA A 334 -23.37 29.45 13.93
C ALA A 334 -23.99 28.67 12.75
N LEU A 335 -24.89 27.75 13.07
CA LEU A 335 -25.57 26.92 12.06
C LEU A 335 -26.40 27.79 11.10
N VAL A 336 -26.27 27.53 9.80
CA VAL A 336 -27.00 28.19 8.73
C VAL A 336 -28.23 27.35 8.36
N PHE A 337 -29.40 27.80 8.83
CA PHE A 337 -30.68 27.18 8.54
C PHE A 337 -31.33 27.76 7.27
N ASP A 338 -32.41 27.13 6.80
CA ASP A 338 -33.20 27.67 5.69
C ASP A 338 -34.10 28.83 6.20
N LYS A 339 -34.39 29.81 5.33
CA LYS A 339 -35.08 31.06 5.71
C LYS A 339 -36.54 30.87 6.16
N ASP A 340 -37.11 29.70 5.90
CA ASP A 340 -38.48 29.29 6.24
C ASP A 340 -38.62 28.74 7.67
N ILE A 341 -37.53 28.63 8.44
CA ILE A 341 -37.55 28.07 9.80
C ILE A 341 -37.60 29.21 10.84
N ALA A 342 -38.66 29.27 11.64
CA ALA A 342 -38.76 30.25 12.72
C ALA A 342 -37.96 29.79 13.95
N VAL A 343 -37.20 30.71 14.55
CA VAL A 343 -36.35 30.45 15.73
C VAL A 343 -37.16 29.90 16.91
N LYS A 344 -38.40 30.38 17.10
CA LYS A 344 -39.30 29.92 18.16
C LYS A 344 -39.66 28.43 18.05
N ASP A 345 -39.72 27.90 16.83
CA ASP A 345 -40.03 26.48 16.62
C ASP A 345 -38.81 25.61 16.92
N ILE A 346 -37.60 26.10 16.63
CA ILE A 346 -36.33 25.43 16.99
C ILE A 346 -36.20 25.33 18.51
N GLU A 347 -36.50 26.40 19.25
CA GLU A 347 -36.46 26.41 20.72
C GLU A 347 -37.46 25.41 21.32
N LYS A 348 -38.69 25.41 20.81
CA LYS A 348 -39.73 24.46 21.23
C LYS A 348 -39.32 23.01 21.02
N PHE A 349 -38.82 22.66 19.83
CA PHE A 349 -38.37 21.30 19.55
C PHE A 349 -37.10 20.93 20.32
N SER A 350 -36.23 21.89 20.64
CA SER A 350 -35.05 21.63 21.47
C SER A 350 -35.46 21.21 22.89
N ASP A 351 -36.44 21.92 23.48
CA ASP A 351 -36.99 21.59 24.80
C ASP A 351 -37.70 20.23 24.83
N GLU A 352 -38.31 19.83 23.71
CA GLU A 352 -38.90 18.50 23.55
C GLU A 352 -37.82 17.43 23.44
N LEU A 353 -36.80 17.61 22.59
CA LEU A 353 -35.71 16.66 22.37
C LEU A 353 -34.80 16.45 23.60
N ILE A 354 -34.64 17.46 24.47
CA ILE A 354 -33.88 17.33 25.72
C ILE A 354 -34.59 16.39 26.73
N LYS A 355 -35.91 16.25 26.64
CA LYS A 355 -36.72 15.42 27.55
C LYS A 355 -36.77 13.95 27.15
N ILE A 356 -36.18 13.60 26.00
CA ILE A 356 -36.12 12.28 25.36
C ILE A 356 -34.81 11.58 25.73
#